data_AF-A0A938N6B9-F1
#
_entry.id   AF-A0A938N6B9-F1
#
_cell.length_a   1.000
_cell.length_b   1.000
_cell.length_c   1.000
_cell.angle_alpha   90.00
_cell.angle_beta   90.00
_cell.angle_gamma   90.00
#
_symmetry.space_group_name_H-M   'P 1'
#
loop_
_entity.id
_entity.type
_entity.pdbx_description
1 polymer ?
#
loop_
_entity_poly.entity_id
_entity_poly.type
_entity_poly.pdbx_seq_one_letter_code
_entity_poly.pdbx_strand_id
1 'polypeptide(L)'
;MTSRVLCVVSAVVLLAACPAFGQVREPEIVRDGAVRTALDRMELAPAPAGLWDLVSGWAGGAAPDPSALSGKVVLIVNYASWHAPSARAFRQASRLAERHAKDGLVVVASHHAQGWADADKPKPTEASALFVAHDAKGDFRKLLNAGQDPSFYLIDRSGQMRFASIATMSVDKAVEKALGETAEQSAGIKERLASQEQQRHADALRPESIREQVDLSRLPEVPFTPPPPEQYAKVKWPKFPRLGEQSFQQPEEDPTRPAGLPDSGWFPEKPSTMGRITVLYFWTPALPRTYDPVMRNMDVLAKQLGRDGVVAGVYTFVTSNTHNPSPRELEERDPAKAQARLVAMRASMVLNHSQILDLDGGLLSGVRPGTPSNNEIPLPFAAIVSSDGTLRWSGPLAHPSFQGALEQVLQSDPGVEARRSAEAKYIREREGK
;
A
#
# COMPACT_ATOMS: atom_id res chain seq x y z
N MET A 1 -73.48 6.12 16.76
CA MET A 1 -72.51 5.01 16.87
C MET A 1 -71.31 5.34 15.99
N THR A 2 -70.32 6.01 16.56
CA THR A 2 -69.13 6.52 15.86
C THR A 2 -67.98 5.54 16.06
N SER A 3 -67.62 4.82 15.01
CA SER A 3 -66.53 3.84 15.01
C SER A 3 -65.19 4.55 14.77
N ARG A 4 -64.26 4.45 15.74
CA ARG A 4 -62.88 4.93 15.62
C ARG A 4 -62.01 3.80 15.10
N VAL A 5 -61.43 3.98 13.91
CA VAL A 5 -60.40 3.11 13.34
C VAL A 5 -59.05 3.55 13.90
N LEU A 6 -58.38 2.64 14.61
CA LEU A 6 -57.05 2.81 15.18
C LEU A 6 -56.02 2.36 14.13
N CYS A 7 -55.27 3.30 13.55
CA CYS A 7 -54.13 3.02 12.68
C CYS A 7 -52.89 2.72 13.55
N VAL A 8 -52.41 1.48 13.53
CA VAL A 8 -51.14 1.07 14.14
C VAL A 8 -50.03 1.29 13.12
N VAL A 9 -49.15 2.26 13.37
CA VAL A 9 -47.93 2.46 12.60
C VAL A 9 -46.83 1.58 13.20
N SER A 10 -46.51 0.47 12.53
CA SER A 10 -45.35 -0.37 12.86
C SER A 10 -44.08 0.32 12.38
N ALA A 11 -43.27 0.82 13.31
CA ALA A 11 -41.92 1.30 13.03
C ALA A 11 -40.99 0.11 12.79
N VAL A 12 -40.60 -0.11 11.53
CA VAL A 12 -39.53 -1.05 11.16
C VAL A 12 -38.19 -0.39 11.50
N VAL A 13 -37.55 -0.85 12.58
CA VAL A 13 -36.17 -0.51 12.92
C VAL A 13 -35.25 -1.29 11.98
N LEU A 14 -34.76 -0.62 10.92
CA LEU A 14 -33.66 -1.10 10.09
C LEU A 14 -32.37 -1.06 10.92
N LEU A 15 -31.97 -2.20 11.49
CA LEU A 15 -30.62 -2.41 12.00
C LEU A 15 -29.66 -2.39 10.80
N ALA A 16 -29.05 -1.24 10.56
CA ALA A 16 -27.94 -1.12 9.61
C ALA A 16 -26.79 -1.98 10.11
N ALA A 17 -26.56 -3.12 9.45
CA ALA A 17 -25.32 -3.86 9.59
C ALA A 17 -24.20 -2.97 9.03
N CYS A 18 -23.42 -2.33 9.90
CA CYS A 18 -22.19 -1.65 9.50
C CYS A 18 -21.24 -2.72 8.94
N PRO A 19 -20.95 -2.77 7.63
CA PRO A 19 -19.85 -3.58 7.17
C PRO A 19 -18.59 -3.04 7.86
N ALA A 20 -17.70 -3.93 8.26
CA ALA A 20 -16.38 -3.58 8.77
C ALA A 20 -15.59 -2.95 7.62
N PHE A 21 -15.87 -1.68 7.33
CA PHE A 21 -15.07 -0.87 6.44
C PHE A 21 -13.64 -0.93 6.98
N GLY A 22 -12.72 -1.41 6.16
CA GLY A 22 -11.29 -1.35 6.47
C GLY A 22 -10.99 0.10 6.83
N GLN A 23 -10.65 0.33 8.11
CA GLN A 23 -10.34 1.68 8.55
C GLN A 23 -9.23 2.21 7.64
N VAL A 24 -9.48 3.35 7.02
CA VAL A 24 -8.45 4.08 6.28
C VAL A 24 -7.32 4.34 7.24
N ARG A 25 -6.24 3.57 7.10
CA ARG A 25 -5.05 3.75 7.90
C ARG A 25 -4.25 4.88 7.26
N GLU A 26 -3.89 5.86 8.06
CA GLU A 26 -2.89 6.87 7.70
C GLU A 26 -1.53 6.14 7.70
N PRO A 27 -1.02 5.71 6.52
CA PRO A 27 0.08 4.74 6.42
C PRO A 27 1.40 5.27 6.99
N GLU A 28 1.50 6.58 7.14
CA GLU A 28 2.66 7.26 7.68
C GLU A 28 2.80 7.16 9.20
N ILE A 29 1.76 6.72 9.92
CA ILE A 29 1.79 6.48 11.36
C ILE A 29 1.86 4.97 11.61
N VAL A 30 3.07 4.49 11.97
CA VAL A 30 3.30 3.09 12.28
C VAL A 30 2.66 2.77 13.64
N ARG A 31 1.84 1.72 13.65
CA ARG A 31 1.14 1.20 14.83
C ARG A 31 1.79 -0.12 15.25
N ASP A 32 1.83 -0.34 16.56
CA ASP A 32 2.33 -1.56 17.21
C ASP A 32 1.18 -2.26 17.97
N GLY A 33 1.42 -3.46 18.49
CA GLY A 33 0.55 -4.16 19.43
C GLY A 33 0.00 -5.49 18.90
N ALA A 34 0.08 -6.52 19.74
CA ALA A 34 -0.37 -7.88 19.41
C ALA A 34 -1.90 -8.01 19.23
N VAL A 35 -2.69 -7.10 19.79
CA VAL A 35 -4.17 -7.11 19.77
C VAL A 35 -4.74 -6.03 18.84
N ARG A 36 -4.21 -5.94 17.62
CA ARG A 36 -4.49 -4.85 16.68
C ARG A 36 -5.98 -4.61 16.42
N THR A 37 -6.79 -5.66 16.28
CA THR A 37 -8.24 -5.54 16.07
C THR A 37 -8.97 -4.82 17.21
N ALA A 38 -8.54 -5.01 18.45
CA ALA A 38 -9.14 -4.32 19.61
C ALA A 38 -8.72 -2.84 19.64
N LEU A 39 -7.44 -2.58 19.38
CA LEU A 39 -6.87 -1.23 19.33
C LEU A 39 -7.46 -0.40 18.18
N ASP A 40 -7.69 -1.00 17.01
CA ASP A 40 -8.32 -0.37 15.85
C ASP A 40 -9.75 0.10 16.17
N ARG A 41 -10.51 -0.65 16.97
CA ARG A 41 -11.84 -0.24 17.44
C ARG A 41 -11.80 0.93 18.42
N MET A 42 -10.68 1.15 19.09
CA MET A 42 -10.50 2.32 19.94
C MET A 42 -10.23 3.57 19.11
N GLU A 43 -9.52 3.44 17.97
CA GLU A 43 -9.21 4.59 17.13
C GLU A 43 -10.48 5.27 16.59
N LEU A 44 -10.49 6.61 16.66
CA LEU A 44 -11.59 7.49 16.28
C LEU A 44 -12.88 7.29 17.10
N ALA A 45 -12.80 6.58 18.24
CA ALA A 45 -13.85 6.51 19.24
C ALA A 45 -13.52 7.47 20.40
N PRO A 46 -14.53 7.96 21.16
CA PRO A 46 -14.29 8.73 22.38
C PRO A 46 -13.29 8.02 23.29
N ALA A 47 -12.34 8.77 23.86
CA ALA A 47 -11.42 8.22 24.84
C ALA A 47 -12.21 7.58 26.00
N PRO A 48 -11.77 6.45 26.56
CA PRO A 48 -12.50 5.78 27.64
C PRO A 48 -12.81 6.73 28.81
N ALA A 49 -14.08 6.78 29.23
CA ALA A 49 -14.46 7.59 30.38
C ALA A 49 -13.77 7.09 31.66
N GLY A 50 -13.42 8.00 32.57
CA GLY A 50 -12.75 7.68 33.83
C GLY A 50 -11.31 7.18 33.67
N LEU A 51 -10.68 7.38 32.50
CA LEU A 51 -9.31 6.94 32.24
C LEU A 51 -8.32 7.41 33.34
N TRP A 52 -8.49 8.64 33.82
CA TRP A 52 -7.62 9.24 34.84
C TRP A 52 -7.88 8.73 36.25
N ASP A 53 -9.05 8.13 36.51
CA ASP A 53 -9.42 7.57 37.82
C ASP A 53 -8.70 6.23 38.10
N LEU A 54 -8.13 5.62 37.06
CA LEU A 54 -7.41 4.35 37.14
C LEU A 54 -5.94 4.50 37.54
N VAL A 55 -5.43 5.73 37.62
CA VAL A 55 -4.06 6.03 38.06
C VAL A 55 -4.08 6.91 39.30
N SER A 56 -2.99 6.88 40.05
CA SER A 56 -2.88 7.59 41.33
C SER A 56 -1.48 8.19 41.51
N GLY A 57 -1.19 8.77 42.67
CA GLY A 57 0.19 9.18 43.00
C GLY A 57 0.80 10.22 42.06
N TRP A 58 0.01 11.15 41.52
CA TRP A 58 0.47 12.12 40.53
C TRP A 58 1.70 12.92 40.99
N ALA A 59 2.72 13.00 40.12
CA ALA A 59 3.87 13.88 40.30
C ALA A 59 3.40 15.34 40.31
N GLY A 60 3.62 16.04 41.42
CA GLY A 60 3.06 17.38 41.66
C GLY A 60 1.76 17.39 42.48
N GLY A 61 1.21 16.22 42.83
CA GLY A 61 0.15 16.06 43.82
C GLY A 61 -1.29 16.08 43.27
N ALA A 62 -1.49 16.38 41.98
CA ALA A 62 -2.82 16.42 41.38
C ALA A 62 -2.83 15.85 39.96
N ALA A 63 -3.96 15.25 39.58
CA ALA A 63 -4.27 14.89 38.20
C ALA A 63 -4.41 16.15 37.33
N PRO A 64 -4.20 16.05 36.00
CA PRO A 64 -4.60 17.12 35.10
C PRO A 64 -6.10 17.39 35.26
N ASP A 65 -6.46 18.66 35.40
CA ASP A 65 -7.86 19.09 35.42
C ASP A 65 -8.52 18.65 34.09
N PRO A 66 -9.64 17.91 34.10
CA PRO A 66 -10.34 17.51 32.88
C PRO A 66 -10.67 18.69 31.95
N SER A 67 -10.98 19.85 32.52
CA SER A 67 -11.24 21.07 31.73
C SER A 67 -9.97 21.57 31.02
N ALA A 68 -8.80 21.36 31.63
CA ALA A 68 -7.51 21.73 31.05
C ALA A 68 -7.04 20.76 29.94
N LEU A 69 -7.70 19.62 29.76
CA LEU A 69 -7.47 18.67 28.66
C LEU A 69 -8.41 18.90 27.47
N SER A 70 -9.56 19.54 27.70
CA SER A 70 -10.53 19.81 26.65
C SER A 70 -9.93 20.69 25.55
N GLY A 71 -10.12 20.31 24.28
CA GLY A 71 -9.57 21.05 23.12
C GLY A 71 -8.05 20.91 22.90
N LYS A 72 -7.38 20.11 23.73
CA LYS A 72 -5.94 19.84 23.64
C LYS A 72 -5.66 18.44 23.09
N VAL A 73 -4.46 18.26 22.59
CA VAL A 73 -3.94 16.93 22.22
C VAL A 73 -3.33 16.31 23.48
N VAL A 74 -3.70 15.07 23.81
CA VAL A 74 -3.16 14.35 24.96
C VAL A 74 -2.36 13.13 24.49
N LEU A 75 -1.05 13.17 24.68
CA LEU A 75 -0.16 12.03 24.46
C LEU A 75 -0.05 11.22 25.75
N ILE A 76 -0.46 9.97 25.70
CA ILE A 76 -0.28 9.01 26.80
C ILE A 76 0.94 8.16 26.50
N VAL A 77 1.81 7.99 27.50
CA VAL A 77 2.93 7.04 27.45
C VAL A 77 2.87 6.10 28.65
N ASN A 78 2.67 4.81 28.41
CA ASN A 78 2.87 3.79 29.44
C ASN A 78 4.35 3.42 29.46
N TYR A 79 4.98 3.44 30.62
CA TYR A 79 6.41 3.17 30.75
C TYR A 79 6.79 2.57 32.10
N ALA A 80 7.96 1.93 32.13
CA ALA A 80 8.59 1.43 33.35
C ALA A 80 10.03 1.96 33.42
N SER A 81 10.40 2.64 34.51
CA SER A 81 11.71 3.29 34.67
C SER A 81 12.89 2.31 34.61
N TRP A 82 12.70 1.08 35.11
CA TRP A 82 13.70 0.02 35.12
C TRP A 82 13.92 -0.63 33.75
N HIS A 83 13.05 -0.38 32.77
CA HIS A 83 13.18 -0.89 31.41
C HIS A 83 13.80 0.17 30.48
N ALA A 84 15.02 -0.05 30.01
CA ALA A 84 15.79 0.97 29.28
C ALA A 84 15.10 1.53 28.01
N PRO A 85 14.44 0.72 27.15
CA PRO A 85 13.59 1.23 26.07
C PRO A 85 12.46 2.14 26.56
N SER A 86 11.78 1.77 27.65
CA SER A 86 10.72 2.59 28.24
C SER A 86 11.23 3.91 28.81
N ALA A 87 12.40 3.91 29.45
CA ALA A 87 13.03 5.14 29.94
C ALA A 87 13.39 6.10 28.78
N ARG A 88 13.81 5.57 27.62
CA ARG A 88 14.03 6.39 26.39
C ARG A 88 12.73 6.99 25.85
N ALA A 89 11.67 6.19 25.80
CA ALA A 89 10.34 6.62 25.37
C ALA A 89 9.78 7.72 26.27
N PHE A 90 9.93 7.60 27.60
CA PHE A 90 9.56 8.66 28.54
C PHE A 90 10.31 9.96 28.25
N ARG A 91 11.64 9.92 28.09
CA ARG A 91 12.42 11.12 27.73
C ARG A 91 12.00 11.76 26.40
N GLN A 92 11.58 10.96 25.42
CA GLN A 92 11.03 11.47 24.17
C GLN A 92 9.71 12.20 24.41
N ALA A 93 8.80 11.61 25.19
CA ALA A 93 7.54 12.24 25.58
C ALA A 93 7.76 13.54 26.37
N SER A 94 8.73 13.59 27.29
CA SER A 94 9.11 14.81 28.00
C SER A 94 9.56 15.92 27.06
N ARG A 95 10.42 15.62 26.07
CA ARG A 95 10.85 16.60 25.06
C ARG A 95 9.70 17.07 24.17
N LEU A 96 8.72 16.21 23.89
CA LEU A 96 7.51 16.61 23.15
C LEU A 96 6.65 17.56 24.00
N ALA A 97 6.48 17.28 25.30
CA ALA A 97 5.78 18.17 26.22
C ALA A 97 6.43 19.56 26.25
N GLU A 98 7.76 19.63 26.37
CA GLU A 98 8.50 20.90 26.37
C GLU A 98 8.38 21.66 25.05
N ARG A 99 8.47 20.96 23.91
CA ARG A 99 8.38 21.59 22.58
C ARG A 99 6.98 22.10 22.26
N HIS A 100 5.94 21.36 22.65
CA HIS A 100 4.59 21.57 22.15
C HIS A 100 3.55 21.93 23.22
N ALA A 101 3.95 22.19 24.47
CA ALA A 101 3.03 22.64 25.52
C ALA A 101 2.22 23.88 25.08
N LYS A 102 2.87 24.83 24.41
CA LYS A 102 2.24 26.06 23.89
C LYS A 102 1.32 25.81 22.70
N ASP A 103 1.55 24.75 21.95
CA ASP A 103 0.71 24.35 20.79
C ASP A 103 -0.55 23.59 21.23
N GLY A 104 -0.65 23.28 22.53
CA GLY A 104 -1.76 22.54 23.13
C GLY A 104 -1.50 21.06 23.31
N LEU A 105 -0.24 20.61 23.38
CA LEU A 105 0.08 19.24 23.80
C LEU A 105 0.12 19.11 25.32
N VAL A 106 -0.55 18.08 25.83
CA VAL A 106 -0.42 17.58 27.20
C VAL A 106 0.13 16.17 27.16
N VAL A 107 1.10 15.84 28.01
CA VAL A 107 1.64 14.49 28.11
C VAL A 107 1.26 13.88 29.45
N VAL A 108 0.66 12.69 29.41
CA VAL A 108 0.35 11.88 30.60
C VAL A 108 1.17 10.60 30.56
N ALA A 109 2.15 10.51 31.45
CA ALA A 109 3.01 9.36 31.59
C ALA A 109 2.52 8.44 32.71
N SER A 110 2.05 7.25 32.35
CA SER A 110 1.60 6.22 33.28
C SER A 110 2.75 5.26 33.60
N HIS A 111 3.31 5.39 34.80
CA HIS A 111 4.39 4.54 35.26
C HIS A 111 3.85 3.21 35.80
N HIS A 112 4.53 2.12 35.47
CA HIS A 112 4.24 0.78 35.95
C HIS A 112 4.27 0.68 37.50
N ALA A 113 3.57 -0.30 38.08
CA ALA A 113 3.54 -0.46 39.54
C ALA A 113 4.96 -0.60 40.15
N GLN A 114 5.77 -1.49 39.56
CA GLN A 114 7.16 -1.72 39.94
C GLN A 114 8.08 -0.58 39.50
N GLY A 115 8.95 -0.12 40.40
CA GLY A 115 9.96 0.91 40.15
C GLY A 115 9.47 2.35 40.33
N TRP A 116 8.23 2.54 40.80
CA TRP A 116 7.65 3.85 41.02
C TRP A 116 8.42 4.70 42.04
N ALA A 117 8.93 4.08 43.12
CA ALA A 117 9.65 4.79 44.17
C ALA A 117 10.86 5.56 43.60
N ASP A 118 11.63 4.91 42.72
CA ASP A 118 12.88 5.40 42.14
C ASP A 118 12.72 6.10 40.78
N ALA A 119 11.48 6.19 40.27
CA ALA A 119 11.20 6.81 38.98
C ALA A 119 11.44 8.33 39.02
N ASP A 120 11.88 8.90 37.89
CA ASP A 120 11.88 10.35 37.70
C ASP A 120 10.44 10.87 37.58
N LYS A 121 10.13 11.90 38.36
CA LYS A 121 8.78 12.43 38.57
C LYS A 121 8.79 13.95 38.46
N PRO A 122 9.18 14.51 37.29
CA PRO A 122 9.16 15.95 37.09
C PRO A 122 7.74 16.49 37.32
N LYS A 123 7.65 17.64 37.98
CA LYS A 123 6.37 18.31 38.19
C LYS A 123 5.95 19.03 36.90
N PRO A 124 4.65 19.07 36.58
CA PRO A 124 4.16 19.87 35.47
C PRO A 124 4.51 21.35 35.67
N THR A 125 4.85 22.03 34.59
CA THR A 125 5.13 23.48 34.55
C THR A 125 4.41 24.10 33.35
N GLU A 126 4.34 25.43 33.28
CA GLU A 126 3.81 26.11 32.08
C GLU A 126 4.63 25.78 30.81
N ALA A 127 5.94 25.53 30.97
CA ALA A 127 6.83 25.17 29.88
C ALA A 127 6.77 23.68 29.50
N SER A 128 6.19 22.83 30.35
CA SER A 128 6.09 21.39 30.14
C SER A 128 4.85 20.85 30.82
N ALA A 129 3.79 20.64 30.03
CA ALA A 129 2.53 20.04 30.48
C ALA A 129 2.66 18.51 30.62
N LEU A 130 3.70 18.05 31.33
CA LEU A 130 3.99 16.65 31.60
C LEU A 130 3.46 16.26 32.98
N PHE A 131 2.51 15.34 32.99
CA PHE A 131 1.96 14.74 34.20
C PHE A 131 2.44 13.29 34.29
N VAL A 132 2.96 12.90 35.45
CA VAL A 132 3.40 11.51 35.69
C VAL A 132 2.52 10.90 36.76
N ALA A 133 1.94 9.73 36.49
CA ALA A 133 1.05 9.03 37.41
C ALA A 133 1.51 7.59 37.66
N HIS A 134 1.08 7.02 38.78
CA HIS A 134 1.33 5.64 39.19
C HIS A 134 0.13 4.76 38.85
N ASP A 135 0.33 3.83 37.93
CA ASP A 135 -0.62 2.75 37.63
C ASP A 135 -0.37 1.57 38.56
N ALA A 136 -0.75 1.75 39.83
CA ALA A 136 -0.45 0.80 40.90
C ALA A 136 -1.08 -0.59 40.68
N LYS A 137 -2.22 -0.65 39.98
CA LYS A 137 -3.00 -1.87 39.76
C LYS A 137 -2.86 -2.46 38.35
N GLY A 138 -2.34 -1.70 37.38
CA GLY A 138 -2.30 -2.09 35.98
C GLY A 138 -3.64 -1.89 35.24
N ASP A 139 -4.66 -1.33 35.91
CA ASP A 139 -5.99 -1.16 35.35
C ASP A 139 -6.00 -0.17 34.19
N PHE A 140 -5.15 0.87 34.27
CA PHE A 140 -4.99 1.84 33.19
C PHE A 140 -4.45 1.19 31.91
N ARG A 141 -3.37 0.41 32.03
CA ARG A 141 -2.80 -0.37 30.92
C ARG A 141 -3.82 -1.36 30.35
N LYS A 142 -4.54 -2.06 31.22
CA LYS A 142 -5.57 -3.03 30.82
C LYS A 142 -6.68 -2.36 30.01
N LEU A 143 -7.19 -1.21 30.46
CA LEU A 143 -8.24 -0.47 29.74
C LEU A 143 -7.76 -0.02 28.35
N LEU A 144 -6.50 0.38 28.23
CA LEU A 144 -5.91 0.78 26.95
C LEU A 144 -5.45 -0.39 26.07
N ASN A 145 -5.61 -1.64 26.52
CA ASN A 145 -5.02 -2.82 25.88
C ASN A 145 -3.50 -2.70 25.65
N ALA A 146 -2.80 -2.07 26.59
CA ALA A 146 -1.35 -1.90 26.55
C ALA A 146 -0.66 -3.21 26.92
N GLY A 147 -0.27 -3.99 25.91
CA GLY A 147 0.38 -5.30 26.10
C GLY A 147 1.87 -5.23 26.43
N GLN A 148 2.52 -4.10 26.19
CA GLN A 148 3.96 -3.92 26.41
C GLN A 148 4.30 -2.46 26.74
N ASP A 149 5.37 -2.28 27.51
CA ASP A 149 5.97 -0.97 27.80
C ASP A 149 7.28 -0.84 26.99
N PRO A 150 7.52 0.29 26.29
CA PRO A 150 6.62 1.45 26.21
C PRO A 150 5.46 1.23 25.23
N SER A 151 4.35 1.91 25.49
CA SER A 151 3.25 2.07 24.52
C SER A 151 2.74 3.50 24.52
N PHE A 152 2.38 4.00 23.33
CA PHE A 152 1.93 5.37 23.11
C PHE A 152 0.50 5.40 22.58
N TYR A 153 -0.30 6.33 23.10
CA TYR A 153 -1.66 6.58 22.65
C TYR A 153 -1.85 8.09 22.50
N LEU A 154 -2.68 8.50 21.56
CA LEU A 154 -2.92 9.91 21.31
C LEU A 154 -4.41 10.19 21.28
N ILE A 155 -4.85 11.12 22.13
CA ILE A 155 -6.18 11.69 22.13
C ILE A 155 -6.08 13.03 21.40
N ASP A 156 -6.95 13.30 20.44
CA ASP A 156 -6.97 14.58 19.72
C ASP A 156 -7.80 15.65 20.45
N ARG A 157 -7.94 16.82 19.80
CA ARG A 157 -8.65 17.97 20.35
C ARG A 157 -10.16 17.75 20.55
N SER A 158 -10.78 16.77 19.88
CA SER A 158 -12.20 16.43 20.11
C SER A 158 -12.39 15.40 21.22
N GLY A 159 -11.30 14.91 21.84
CA GLY A 159 -11.37 13.96 22.96
C GLY A 159 -11.56 12.51 22.52
N GLN A 160 -11.38 12.20 21.23
CA GLN A 160 -11.37 10.83 20.72
C GLN A 160 -9.94 10.29 20.65
N MET A 161 -9.80 8.97 20.72
CA MET A 161 -8.52 8.29 20.57
C MET A 161 -8.08 8.37 19.10
N ARG A 162 -7.25 9.35 18.75
CA ARG A 162 -6.76 9.54 17.37
C ARG A 162 -5.92 8.38 16.88
N PHE A 163 -5.03 7.88 17.73
CA PHE A 163 -4.15 6.74 17.45
C PHE A 163 -3.95 5.87 18.69
N ALA A 164 -3.99 4.55 18.53
CA ALA A 164 -3.81 3.60 19.63
C ALA A 164 -2.57 2.73 19.39
N SER A 165 -1.69 2.66 20.39
CA SER A 165 -0.43 1.89 20.35
C SER A 165 0.45 2.30 19.16
N ILE A 166 0.97 3.53 19.21
CA ILE A 166 1.88 4.09 18.20
C ILE A 166 3.28 3.52 18.42
N ALA A 167 3.95 3.09 17.34
CA ALA A 167 5.35 2.69 17.42
C ALA A 167 6.22 3.90 17.79
N THR A 168 7.25 3.71 18.64
CA THR A 168 8.09 4.80 19.17
C THR A 168 8.68 5.71 18.07
N MET A 169 9.00 5.15 16.90
CA MET A 169 9.53 5.89 15.74
C MET A 169 8.51 6.83 15.06
N SER A 170 7.22 6.67 15.30
CA SER A 170 6.14 7.45 14.68
C SER A 170 5.47 8.45 15.63
N VAL A 171 5.90 8.51 16.90
CA VAL A 171 5.26 9.37 17.92
C VAL A 171 5.34 10.85 17.57
N ASP A 172 6.51 11.36 17.20
CA ASP A 172 6.69 12.78 16.83
C ASP A 172 5.74 13.17 15.69
N LYS A 173 5.69 12.34 14.62
CA LYS A 173 4.82 12.58 13.47
C LYS A 173 3.32 12.51 13.82
N ALA A 174 2.94 11.58 14.69
CA ALA A 174 1.55 11.46 15.16
C ALA A 174 1.12 12.70 15.97
N VAL A 175 2.00 13.20 16.84
CA VAL A 175 1.78 14.40 17.64
C VAL A 175 1.67 15.64 16.76
N GLU A 176 2.64 15.86 15.85
CA GLU A 176 2.62 16.98 14.90
C GLU A 176 1.33 17.01 14.09
N LYS A 177 0.89 15.83 13.63
CA LYS A 177 -0.34 15.67 12.87
C LYS A 177 -1.58 16.06 13.67
N ALA A 178 -1.74 15.55 14.89
CA ALA A 178 -2.89 15.89 15.72
C ALA A 178 -2.88 17.36 16.17
N LEU A 179 -1.71 17.95 16.41
CA LEU A 179 -1.59 19.35 16.78
C LEU A 179 -1.99 20.30 15.65
N GLY A 180 -1.74 19.88 14.39
CA GLY A 180 -2.14 20.61 13.19
C GLY A 180 -3.64 20.54 12.86
N GLU A 181 -4.41 19.71 13.58
CA GLU A 181 -5.87 19.59 13.41
C GLU A 181 -6.61 20.54 14.37
N THR A 182 -7.70 21.15 13.91
CA THR A 182 -8.64 21.86 14.80
C THR A 182 -9.57 20.86 15.53
N ALA A 183 -10.32 21.33 16.54
CA ALA A 183 -11.30 20.48 17.22
C ALA A 183 -12.41 20.00 16.28
N GLU A 184 -12.85 20.86 15.35
CA GLU A 184 -13.85 20.54 14.34
C GLU A 184 -13.32 19.53 13.32
N GLN A 185 -12.07 19.71 12.87
CA GLN A 185 -11.41 18.77 11.97
C GLN A 185 -11.20 17.39 12.63
N SER A 186 -10.89 17.38 13.93
CA SER A 186 -10.75 16.17 14.73
C SER A 186 -12.10 15.46 14.86
N ALA A 187 -13.17 16.19 15.23
CA ALA A 187 -14.52 15.64 15.39
C ALA A 187 -15.08 15.05 14.09
N GLY A 188 -14.79 15.66 12.94
CA GLY A 188 -15.23 15.18 11.62
C GLY A 188 -14.25 14.24 10.90
N ILE A 189 -13.23 13.73 11.60
CA ILE A 189 -12.16 12.95 10.95
C ILE A 189 -12.67 11.67 10.33
N LYS A 190 -13.62 11.00 11.00
CA LYS A 190 -14.15 9.70 10.58
C LYS A 190 -14.91 9.85 9.28
N GLU A 191 -15.75 10.87 9.19
CA GLU A 191 -16.49 11.24 7.99
C GLU A 191 -15.53 11.65 6.89
N ARG A 192 -14.52 12.48 7.18
CA ARG A 192 -13.52 12.89 6.20
C ARG A 192 -12.74 11.72 5.61
N LEU A 193 -12.28 10.78 6.44
CA LEU A 193 -11.58 9.59 5.99
C LEU A 193 -12.51 8.66 5.17
N ALA A 194 -13.76 8.50 5.60
CA ALA A 194 -14.75 7.74 4.85
C ALA A 194 -15.05 8.38 3.48
N SER A 195 -15.21 9.70 3.42
CA SER A 195 -15.40 10.43 2.16
C SER A 195 -14.17 10.35 1.26
N GLN A 196 -12.96 10.44 1.81
CA GLN A 196 -11.72 10.25 1.04
C GLN A 196 -11.61 8.83 0.47
N GLU A 197 -11.99 7.81 1.24
CA GLU A 197 -12.02 6.44 0.73
C GLU A 197 -13.09 6.23 -0.32
N GLN A 198 -14.29 6.75 -0.08
CA GLN A 198 -15.36 6.71 -1.08
C GLN A 198 -14.94 7.43 -2.35
N GLN A 199 -14.24 8.56 -2.24
CA GLN A 199 -13.69 9.29 -3.38
C GLN A 199 -12.60 8.49 -4.08
N ARG A 200 -11.63 7.91 -3.36
CA ARG A 200 -10.60 7.04 -3.94
C ARG A 200 -11.20 5.83 -4.64
N HIS A 201 -12.16 5.17 -4.00
CA HIS A 201 -12.87 4.04 -4.56
C HIS A 201 -13.72 4.45 -5.75
N ALA A 202 -14.41 5.59 -5.69
CA ALA A 202 -15.15 6.14 -6.82
C ALA A 202 -14.22 6.51 -7.96
N ASP A 203 -13.04 7.07 -7.71
CA ASP A 203 -12.03 7.42 -8.70
C ASP A 203 -11.36 6.16 -9.29
N ALA A 204 -11.14 5.12 -8.48
CA ALA A 204 -10.63 3.83 -8.94
C ALA A 204 -11.67 3.04 -9.74
N LEU A 205 -12.94 3.15 -9.38
CA LEU A 205 -14.06 2.57 -10.12
C LEU A 205 -14.51 3.43 -11.28
N ARG A 206 -14.13 4.72 -11.32
CA ARG A 206 -14.48 5.62 -12.40
C ARG A 206 -13.83 5.02 -13.65
N PRO A 207 -14.62 4.43 -14.55
CA PRO A 207 -14.05 3.96 -15.80
C PRO A 207 -13.46 5.21 -16.45
N GLU A 208 -12.28 5.12 -17.06
CA GLU A 208 -11.74 6.23 -17.86
C GLU A 208 -12.77 6.75 -18.88
N SER A 209 -13.75 5.91 -19.21
CA SER A 209 -14.93 6.21 -19.98
C SER A 209 -15.85 7.30 -19.40
N ILE A 210 -15.80 7.74 -18.13
CA ILE A 210 -16.56 8.97 -17.75
C ILE A 210 -15.86 10.27 -18.21
N ARG A 211 -14.70 10.17 -18.89
CA ARG A 211 -14.17 11.17 -19.82
C ARG A 211 -14.63 10.93 -21.28
N GLU A 212 -15.75 10.21 -21.49
CA GLU A 212 -16.39 9.85 -22.77
C GLU A 212 -16.77 11.07 -23.61
N GLN A 213 -15.79 11.65 -24.28
CA GLN A 213 -15.94 11.97 -25.70
C GLN A 213 -14.76 11.47 -26.55
N VAL A 214 -13.63 11.10 -25.95
CA VAL A 214 -12.48 10.58 -26.69
C VAL A 214 -12.40 9.05 -26.60
N ASP A 215 -12.72 8.36 -27.69
CA ASP A 215 -12.33 6.97 -27.90
C ASP A 215 -10.80 6.88 -27.99
N LEU A 216 -10.14 6.61 -26.86
CA LEU A 216 -8.67 6.50 -26.77
C LEU A 216 -8.11 5.40 -27.68
N SER A 217 -8.91 4.40 -28.06
CA SER A 217 -8.46 3.35 -28.99
C SER A 217 -8.23 3.89 -30.41
N ARG A 218 -8.88 5.02 -30.76
CA ARG A 218 -8.75 5.70 -32.05
C ARG A 218 -7.82 6.90 -32.02
N LEU A 219 -7.27 7.24 -30.86
CA LEU A 219 -6.33 8.36 -30.74
C LEU A 219 -5.03 8.01 -31.51
N PRO A 220 -4.61 8.84 -32.49
CA PRO A 220 -3.35 8.59 -33.19
C PRO A 220 -2.18 8.64 -32.21
N GLU A 221 -1.07 7.99 -32.55
CA GLU A 221 0.18 8.11 -31.79
C GLU A 221 0.67 9.57 -31.86
N VAL A 222 0.56 10.29 -30.74
CA VAL A 222 0.97 11.69 -30.64
C VAL A 222 2.49 11.72 -30.40
N PRO A 223 3.28 12.38 -31.26
CA PRO A 223 4.70 12.55 -31.01
C PRO A 223 4.95 13.30 -29.70
N PHE A 224 5.86 12.79 -28.88
CA PHE A 224 6.33 13.44 -27.66
C PHE A 224 7.84 13.29 -27.54
N THR A 225 8.48 14.13 -26.72
CA THR A 225 9.91 14.00 -26.44
C THR A 225 10.12 13.01 -25.30
N PRO A 226 10.83 11.89 -25.51
CA PRO A 226 11.12 10.96 -24.42
C PRO A 226 11.90 11.65 -23.30
N PRO A 227 11.56 11.40 -22.03
CA PRO A 227 12.35 11.90 -20.91
C PRO A 227 13.80 11.42 -20.98
N PRO A 228 14.76 12.23 -20.53
CA PRO A 228 16.15 11.82 -20.53
C PRO A 228 16.42 10.82 -19.38
N PRO A 229 17.47 9.97 -19.48
CA PRO A 229 17.74 8.89 -18.51
C PRO A 229 17.83 9.35 -17.05
N GLU A 230 18.27 10.58 -16.79
CA GLU A 230 18.41 11.14 -15.45
C GLU A 230 17.06 11.30 -14.73
N GLN A 231 15.94 11.39 -15.46
CA GLN A 231 14.62 11.39 -14.85
C GLN A 231 14.24 10.00 -14.33
N TYR A 232 14.50 8.94 -15.11
CA TYR A 232 14.24 7.56 -14.69
C TYR A 232 15.11 7.14 -13.49
N ALA A 233 16.34 7.66 -13.40
CA ALA A 233 17.26 7.39 -12.28
C ALA A 233 16.76 7.97 -10.94
N LYS A 234 15.93 9.01 -10.95
CA LYS A 234 15.38 9.65 -9.73
C LYS A 234 14.12 8.95 -9.21
N VAL A 235 13.52 8.08 -10.02
CA VAL A 235 12.28 7.40 -9.68
C VAL A 235 12.56 6.30 -8.65
N LYS A 236 11.71 6.24 -7.62
CA LYS A 236 11.72 5.15 -6.66
C LYS A 236 10.94 3.97 -7.24
N TRP A 237 11.67 3.02 -7.82
CA TRP A 237 11.11 1.81 -8.41
C TRP A 237 10.67 0.78 -7.34
N PRO A 238 9.75 -0.15 -7.67
CA PRO A 238 9.41 -1.24 -6.78
C PRO A 238 10.63 -2.13 -6.50
N LYS A 239 10.64 -2.74 -5.31
CA LYS A 239 11.67 -3.73 -4.97
C LYS A 239 11.37 -5.05 -5.67
N PHE A 240 12.41 -5.76 -6.11
CA PHE A 240 12.26 -7.11 -6.63
C PHE A 240 11.77 -8.06 -5.53
N PRO A 241 10.89 -9.02 -5.88
CA PRO A 241 10.40 -9.99 -4.91
C PRO A 241 11.55 -10.91 -4.51
N ARG A 242 11.66 -11.18 -3.21
CA ARG A 242 12.62 -12.10 -2.64
C ARG A 242 12.12 -13.54 -2.85
N LEU A 243 12.68 -14.25 -3.83
CA LEU A 243 12.29 -15.63 -4.15
C LEU A 243 13.14 -16.64 -3.37
N GLY A 244 12.50 -17.34 -2.41
CA GLY A 244 13.12 -18.42 -1.63
C GLY A 244 13.92 -17.96 -0.40
N GLU A 245 14.35 -18.92 0.43
CA GLU A 245 15.05 -18.67 1.69
C GLU A 245 16.46 -18.07 1.52
N GLN A 246 17.09 -18.24 0.35
CA GLN A 246 18.43 -17.67 0.08
C GLN A 246 18.41 -16.17 -0.25
N SER A 247 17.23 -15.57 -0.38
CA SER A 247 17.04 -14.16 -0.73
C SER A 247 17.52 -13.17 0.34
N PHE A 248 17.82 -13.62 1.57
CA PHE A 248 18.38 -12.76 2.62
C PHE A 248 19.82 -12.31 2.35
N GLN A 249 20.54 -12.99 1.44
CA GLN A 249 21.94 -12.68 1.15
C GLN A 249 22.14 -11.86 -0.13
N GLN A 250 21.09 -11.61 -0.92
CA GLN A 250 21.22 -10.79 -2.11
C GLN A 250 21.35 -9.30 -1.73
N PRO A 251 22.29 -8.56 -2.35
CA PRO A 251 22.38 -7.11 -2.19
C PRO A 251 21.01 -6.46 -2.40
N GLU A 252 20.70 -5.43 -1.61
CA GLU A 252 19.38 -4.80 -1.62
C GLU A 252 19.07 -4.08 -2.95
N GLU A 253 20.09 -3.86 -3.78
CA GLU A 253 19.99 -3.23 -5.09
C GLU A 253 20.28 -4.26 -6.19
N ASP A 254 19.21 -4.81 -6.77
CA ASP A 254 19.33 -5.55 -8.02
C ASP A 254 19.55 -4.52 -9.14
N PRO A 255 20.65 -4.58 -9.90
CA PRO A 255 20.95 -3.56 -10.89
C PRO A 255 19.85 -3.50 -11.95
N THR A 256 19.36 -2.28 -12.19
CA THR A 256 18.47 -1.99 -13.31
C THR A 256 19.13 -2.47 -14.60
N ARG A 257 18.46 -3.34 -15.35
CA ARG A 257 18.99 -3.89 -16.60
C ARG A 257 18.00 -3.73 -17.74
N PRO A 258 18.47 -3.56 -18.98
CA PRO A 258 17.61 -3.59 -20.15
C PRO A 258 16.87 -4.93 -20.24
N ALA A 259 15.57 -4.91 -20.55
CA ALA A 259 14.79 -6.14 -20.73
C ALA A 259 15.12 -6.87 -22.05
N GLY A 260 15.74 -6.18 -23.02
CA GLY A 260 16.13 -6.79 -24.30
C GLY A 260 14.94 -7.22 -25.16
N LEU A 261 13.85 -6.44 -25.19
CA LEU A 261 12.69 -6.76 -26.03
C LEU A 261 13.10 -6.90 -27.50
N PRO A 262 12.78 -8.01 -28.18
CA PRO A 262 13.20 -8.23 -29.56
C PRO A 262 12.48 -7.28 -30.52
N ASP A 263 13.09 -7.02 -31.68
CA ASP A 263 12.45 -6.29 -32.78
C ASP A 263 11.56 -7.16 -33.65
N SER A 264 11.80 -8.47 -33.66
CA SER A 264 11.07 -9.48 -34.43
C SER A 264 10.37 -10.50 -33.54
N GLY A 265 9.57 -11.39 -34.14
CA GLY A 265 8.92 -12.49 -33.42
C GLY A 265 7.65 -12.11 -32.66
N TRP A 266 7.13 -10.91 -32.89
CA TRP A 266 5.86 -10.43 -32.35
C TRP A 266 4.69 -10.90 -33.21
N PHE A 267 3.59 -11.27 -32.56
CA PHE A 267 2.37 -11.73 -33.21
C PHE A 267 1.13 -11.03 -32.64
N PRO A 268 0.26 -10.44 -33.48
CA PRO A 268 0.37 -10.34 -34.94
C PRO A 268 1.44 -9.33 -35.37
N GLU A 269 1.72 -8.34 -34.52
CA GLU A 269 2.69 -7.29 -34.76
C GLU A 269 3.25 -6.75 -33.44
N LYS A 270 4.38 -6.05 -33.55
CA LYS A 270 5.03 -5.37 -32.42
C LYS A 270 4.21 -4.13 -32.06
N PRO A 271 3.62 -4.06 -30.87
CA PRO A 271 2.94 -2.85 -30.42
C PRO A 271 3.96 -1.75 -30.16
N SER A 272 3.56 -0.50 -30.30
CA SER A 272 4.41 0.63 -29.90
C SER A 272 4.58 0.61 -28.37
N THR A 273 5.84 0.56 -27.92
CA THR A 273 6.21 0.61 -26.49
C THR A 273 6.61 2.02 -26.05
N MET A 274 6.63 2.99 -26.96
CA MET A 274 7.12 4.33 -26.67
C MET A 274 6.17 5.06 -25.69
N GLY A 275 6.67 5.38 -24.50
CA GLY A 275 5.86 6.02 -23.44
C GLY A 275 4.83 5.10 -22.81
N ARG A 276 5.07 3.77 -22.89
CA ARG A 276 4.21 2.74 -22.29
C ARG A 276 5.05 1.79 -21.47
N ILE A 277 4.53 1.34 -20.35
CA ILE A 277 5.13 0.22 -19.63
C ILE A 277 4.86 -1.07 -20.40
N THR A 278 5.72 -2.07 -20.30
CA THR A 278 5.51 -3.39 -20.91
C THR A 278 5.43 -4.46 -19.83
N VAL A 279 4.29 -5.17 -19.76
CA VAL A 279 4.09 -6.34 -18.91
C VAL A 279 4.30 -7.59 -19.75
N LEU A 280 5.35 -8.32 -19.43
CA LEU A 280 5.64 -9.63 -20.03
C LEU A 280 5.10 -10.72 -19.10
N TYR A 281 4.40 -11.71 -19.64
CA TYR A 281 4.09 -12.94 -18.90
C TYR A 281 4.55 -14.16 -19.69
N PHE A 282 5.20 -15.09 -19.01
CA PHE A 282 5.86 -16.24 -19.62
C PHE A 282 4.98 -17.47 -19.44
N TRP A 283 4.82 -18.22 -20.52
CA TRP A 283 3.98 -19.41 -20.56
C TRP A 283 4.54 -20.44 -21.55
N THR A 284 4.10 -21.68 -21.39
CA THR A 284 4.46 -22.78 -22.30
C THR A 284 3.25 -23.69 -22.53
N PRO A 285 3.01 -24.17 -23.77
CA PRO A 285 1.91 -25.09 -24.05
C PRO A 285 2.12 -26.47 -23.39
N ALA A 286 3.35 -26.80 -23.00
CA ALA A 286 3.65 -28.02 -22.24
C ALA A 286 2.96 -28.04 -20.86
N LEU A 287 2.59 -26.86 -20.34
CA LEU A 287 1.94 -26.70 -19.04
C LEU A 287 0.58 -25.99 -19.19
N PRO A 288 -0.53 -26.71 -19.45
CA PRO A 288 -1.83 -26.09 -19.72
C PRO A 288 -2.34 -25.13 -18.64
N ARG A 289 -1.98 -25.39 -17.38
CA ARG A 289 -2.32 -24.52 -16.23
C ARG A 289 -1.69 -23.12 -16.32
N THR A 290 -0.64 -22.95 -17.12
CA THR A 290 0.11 -21.69 -17.22
C THR A 290 -0.44 -20.74 -18.29
N TYR A 291 -1.31 -21.20 -19.20
CA TYR A 291 -1.78 -20.37 -20.30
C TYR A 291 -3.28 -20.02 -20.25
N ASP A 292 -4.22 -20.96 -20.07
CA ASP A 292 -5.65 -20.61 -20.21
C ASP A 292 -6.17 -19.56 -19.20
N PRO A 293 -6.02 -19.73 -17.86
CA PRO A 293 -6.48 -18.70 -16.92
C PRO A 293 -5.60 -17.44 -16.96
N VAL A 294 -4.31 -17.60 -17.21
CA VAL A 294 -3.33 -16.49 -17.19
C VAL A 294 -3.55 -15.57 -18.39
N MET A 295 -3.73 -16.12 -19.59
CA MET A 295 -3.95 -15.33 -20.80
C MET A 295 -5.21 -14.50 -20.73
N ARG A 296 -6.31 -15.06 -20.19
CA ARG A 296 -7.57 -14.32 -20.01
C ARG A 296 -7.39 -13.17 -19.01
N ASN A 297 -6.71 -13.42 -17.89
CA ASN A 297 -6.43 -12.36 -16.92
C ASN A 297 -5.51 -11.28 -17.51
N MET A 298 -4.55 -11.67 -18.35
CA MET A 298 -3.64 -10.75 -19.04
C MET A 298 -4.34 -9.96 -20.15
N ASP A 299 -5.34 -10.54 -20.81
CA ASP A 299 -6.18 -9.82 -21.76
C ASP A 299 -7.05 -8.77 -21.06
N VAL A 300 -7.61 -9.09 -19.89
CA VAL A 300 -8.30 -8.11 -19.03
C VAL A 300 -7.33 -7.01 -18.59
N LEU A 301 -6.11 -7.38 -18.17
CA LEU A 301 -5.09 -6.42 -17.79
C LEU A 301 -4.70 -5.50 -18.95
N ALA A 302 -4.57 -6.03 -20.18
CA ALA A 302 -4.26 -5.25 -21.36
C ALA A 302 -5.34 -4.19 -21.62
N LYS A 303 -6.62 -4.56 -21.48
CA LYS A 303 -7.74 -3.63 -21.59
C LYS A 303 -7.72 -2.56 -20.48
N GLN A 304 -7.39 -2.96 -19.24
CA GLN A 304 -7.30 -2.05 -18.11
C GLN A 304 -6.15 -1.04 -18.25
N LEU A 305 -4.99 -1.47 -18.77
CA LEU A 305 -3.85 -0.59 -19.01
C LEU A 305 -4.08 0.35 -20.20
N GLY A 306 -4.96 -0.01 -21.14
CA GLY A 306 -5.32 0.83 -22.27
C GLY A 306 -4.10 1.31 -23.04
N ARG A 307 -3.94 2.63 -23.18
CA ARG A 307 -2.79 3.23 -23.89
C ARG A 307 -1.53 3.37 -23.03
N ASP A 308 -1.61 3.15 -21.72
CA ASP A 308 -0.47 3.34 -20.82
C ASP A 308 0.45 2.13 -20.72
N GLY A 309 -0.04 0.96 -21.12
CA GLY A 309 0.70 -0.28 -21.02
C GLY A 309 0.55 -1.16 -22.26
N VAL A 310 1.59 -1.95 -22.49
CA VAL A 310 1.61 -3.06 -23.43
C VAL A 310 1.64 -4.34 -22.61
N VAL A 311 0.73 -5.27 -22.88
CA VAL A 311 0.84 -6.63 -22.36
C VAL A 311 1.38 -7.52 -23.48
N ALA A 312 2.33 -8.40 -23.18
CA ALA A 312 2.84 -9.36 -24.14
C ALA A 312 3.00 -10.74 -23.50
N GLY A 313 2.40 -11.75 -24.15
CA GLY A 313 2.62 -13.14 -23.76
C GLY A 313 3.87 -13.68 -24.41
N VAL A 314 4.82 -14.13 -23.59
CA VAL A 314 6.07 -14.71 -24.06
C VAL A 314 5.92 -16.22 -24.07
N TYR A 315 5.79 -16.77 -25.28
CA TYR A 315 5.90 -18.20 -25.51
C TYR A 315 7.37 -18.56 -25.31
N THR A 316 7.67 -19.29 -24.25
CA THR A 316 9.03 -19.75 -23.94
C THR A 316 9.04 -21.26 -23.82
N PHE A 317 10.14 -21.90 -24.26
CA PHE A 317 10.37 -23.29 -23.90
C PHE A 317 10.97 -23.37 -22.52
N VAL A 318 10.41 -24.26 -21.70
CA VAL A 318 11.01 -24.67 -20.44
C VAL A 318 11.25 -26.16 -20.57
N THR A 319 12.52 -26.57 -20.59
CA THR A 319 12.85 -27.99 -20.56
C THR A 319 12.62 -28.53 -19.18
N SER A 320 12.11 -29.76 -19.09
CA SER A 320 12.27 -30.53 -17.86
C SER A 320 13.76 -30.62 -17.52
N ASN A 321 14.12 -30.68 -16.23
CA ASN A 321 15.52 -30.80 -15.79
C ASN A 321 16.13 -32.20 -16.12
N THR A 322 15.54 -32.91 -17.09
CA THR A 322 16.02 -34.20 -17.56
C THR A 322 17.08 -33.94 -18.63
N HIS A 323 18.17 -34.71 -18.59
CA HIS A 323 19.29 -34.54 -19.53
C HIS A 323 18.91 -34.87 -20.99
N ASN A 324 17.75 -35.49 -21.22
CA ASN A 324 17.28 -35.90 -22.54
C ASN A 324 15.88 -35.32 -22.78
N PRO A 325 15.74 -34.29 -23.65
CA PRO A 325 14.42 -33.81 -24.03
C PRO A 325 13.64 -34.94 -24.70
N SER A 326 12.38 -35.10 -24.31
CA SER A 326 11.45 -35.98 -24.98
C SER A 326 11.29 -35.60 -26.45
N PRO A 327 10.90 -36.53 -27.34
CA PRO A 327 10.60 -36.21 -28.74
C PRO A 327 9.58 -35.08 -28.90
N ARG A 328 8.65 -34.95 -27.95
CA ARG A 328 7.68 -33.85 -27.90
C ARG A 328 8.35 -32.50 -27.59
N GLU A 329 9.29 -32.44 -26.64
CA GLU A 329 10.06 -31.23 -26.35
C GLU A 329 10.94 -30.82 -27.55
N LEU A 330 11.50 -31.78 -28.28
CA LEU A 330 12.24 -31.53 -29.51
C LEU A 330 11.35 -31.00 -30.65
N GLU A 331 10.16 -31.59 -30.82
CA GLU A 331 9.17 -31.09 -31.78
C GLU A 331 8.67 -29.69 -31.42
N GLU A 332 8.50 -29.41 -30.14
CA GLU A 332 8.09 -28.11 -29.63
C GLU A 332 9.08 -27.03 -30.05
N ARG A 333 10.39 -27.31 -30.02
CA ARG A 333 11.46 -26.36 -30.42
C ARG A 333 11.50 -25.98 -31.90
N ASP A 334 10.77 -26.68 -32.76
CA ASP A 334 10.67 -26.31 -34.17
C ASP A 334 9.97 -24.95 -34.32
N PRO A 335 10.66 -23.90 -34.83
CA PRO A 335 10.09 -22.55 -34.91
C PRO A 335 8.80 -22.47 -35.72
N ALA A 336 8.70 -23.24 -36.81
CA ALA A 336 7.53 -23.23 -37.67
C ALA A 336 6.32 -23.88 -36.97
N LYS A 337 6.55 -24.95 -36.21
CA LYS A 337 5.48 -25.60 -35.41
C LYS A 337 5.07 -24.74 -34.23
N ALA A 338 6.01 -24.11 -33.53
CA ALA A 338 5.73 -23.19 -32.43
C ALA A 338 4.87 -22.01 -32.90
N GLN A 339 5.26 -21.40 -34.03
CA GLN A 339 4.51 -20.32 -34.66
C GLN A 339 3.11 -20.78 -35.10
N ALA A 340 2.99 -21.93 -35.77
CA ALA A 340 1.69 -22.47 -36.21
C ALA A 340 0.75 -22.71 -35.02
N ARG A 341 1.27 -23.23 -33.89
CA ARG A 341 0.49 -23.40 -32.65
C ARG A 341 0.07 -22.08 -32.04
N LEU A 342 0.96 -21.09 -32.01
CA LEU A 342 0.64 -19.75 -31.50
C LEU A 342 -0.50 -19.12 -32.31
N VAL A 343 -0.44 -19.24 -33.65
CA VAL A 343 -1.49 -18.76 -34.56
C VAL A 343 -2.81 -19.48 -34.28
N ALA A 344 -2.79 -20.82 -34.18
CA ALA A 344 -3.99 -21.61 -33.90
C ALA A 344 -4.62 -21.28 -32.53
N MET A 345 -3.79 -21.08 -31.50
CA MET A 345 -4.24 -20.70 -30.17
C MET A 345 -4.83 -19.28 -30.15
N ARG A 346 -4.20 -18.33 -30.84
CA ARG A 346 -4.74 -16.96 -30.94
C ARG A 346 -6.11 -16.96 -31.62
N ALA A 347 -6.27 -17.78 -32.66
CA ALA A 347 -7.54 -17.94 -33.36
C ALA A 347 -8.67 -18.46 -32.44
N SER A 348 -8.35 -19.23 -31.39
CA SER A 348 -9.35 -19.76 -30.46
C SER A 348 -9.62 -18.87 -29.23
N MET A 349 -8.71 -17.95 -28.88
CA MET A 349 -8.77 -17.19 -27.61
C MET A 349 -9.14 -15.70 -27.73
N VAL A 350 -9.21 -15.12 -28.93
CA VAL A 350 -9.52 -13.68 -29.17
C VAL A 350 -8.76 -12.76 -28.19
N LEU A 351 -7.43 -12.76 -28.28
CA LEU A 351 -6.56 -11.94 -27.44
C LEU A 351 -6.37 -10.53 -28.02
N ASN A 352 -6.44 -9.51 -27.17
CA ASN A 352 -6.24 -8.09 -27.52
C ASN A 352 -4.78 -7.65 -27.38
N HIS A 353 -3.91 -8.53 -26.89
CA HIS A 353 -2.50 -8.24 -26.69
C HIS A 353 -1.59 -9.08 -27.60
N SER A 354 -0.34 -8.64 -27.75
CA SER A 354 0.64 -9.31 -28.62
C SER A 354 1.27 -10.52 -27.94
N GLN A 355 1.85 -11.40 -28.74
CA GLN A 355 2.63 -12.55 -28.28
C GLN A 355 4.05 -12.49 -28.85
N ILE A 356 5.02 -13.04 -28.14
CA ILE A 356 6.44 -13.12 -28.54
C ILE A 356 6.86 -14.58 -28.54
N LEU A 357 7.55 -15.04 -29.59
CA LEU A 357 8.22 -16.34 -29.61
C LEU A 357 9.65 -16.21 -29.05
N ASP A 358 9.89 -16.72 -27.85
CA ASP A 358 11.19 -16.78 -27.15
C ASP A 358 11.72 -18.22 -27.15
N LEU A 359 12.10 -18.71 -28.33
CA LEU A 359 12.43 -20.13 -28.53
C LEU A 359 13.80 -20.50 -27.95
N ASP A 360 14.71 -19.54 -27.80
CA ASP A 360 16.02 -19.72 -27.18
C ASP A 360 16.02 -19.42 -25.67
N GLY A 361 14.90 -18.89 -25.14
CA GLY A 361 14.77 -18.48 -23.74
C GLY A 361 15.62 -17.26 -23.40
N GLY A 362 16.07 -16.50 -24.40
CA GLY A 362 16.90 -15.32 -24.22
C GLY A 362 16.16 -14.24 -23.43
N LEU A 363 14.88 -14.01 -23.73
CA LEU A 363 14.07 -13.02 -23.03
C LEU A 363 13.77 -13.46 -21.60
N LEU A 364 13.38 -14.72 -21.38
CA LEU A 364 13.15 -15.29 -20.04
C LEU A 364 14.42 -15.18 -19.18
N SER A 365 15.58 -15.50 -19.75
CA SER A 365 16.87 -15.39 -19.06
C SER A 365 17.22 -13.94 -18.73
N GLY A 366 16.98 -13.02 -19.67
CA GLY A 366 17.24 -11.59 -19.50
C GLY A 366 16.40 -10.93 -18.40
N VAL A 367 15.17 -11.41 -18.15
CA VAL A 367 14.29 -10.86 -17.11
C VAL A 367 14.36 -11.59 -15.77
N ARG A 368 15.06 -12.72 -15.69
CA ARG A 368 15.17 -13.52 -14.45
C ARG A 368 16.21 -12.93 -13.49
N PRO A 369 15.89 -12.64 -12.22
CA PRO A 369 16.88 -12.09 -11.28
C PRO A 369 18.07 -13.07 -11.17
N GLY A 370 19.29 -12.57 -11.04
CA GLY A 370 20.57 -13.27 -11.28
C GLY A 370 20.92 -14.46 -10.37
N THR A 371 19.95 -15.32 -10.08
CA THR A 371 20.14 -16.55 -9.30
C THR A 371 20.85 -17.61 -10.16
N PRO A 372 21.83 -18.34 -9.60
CA PRO A 372 22.58 -19.36 -10.32
C PRO A 372 21.68 -20.46 -10.92
N SER A 373 22.22 -21.08 -11.96
CA SER A 373 21.62 -21.89 -13.03
C SER A 373 20.66 -23.04 -12.67
N ASN A 374 20.41 -23.33 -11.38
CA ASN A 374 19.68 -24.54 -10.97
C ASN A 374 18.29 -24.28 -10.36
N ASN A 375 17.85 -23.03 -10.23
CA ASN A 375 16.55 -22.76 -9.64
C ASN A 375 15.41 -22.95 -10.65
N GLU A 376 14.40 -23.71 -10.24
CA GLU A 376 13.11 -23.85 -10.90
C GLU A 376 12.47 -22.47 -11.10
N ILE A 377 11.96 -22.19 -12.31
CA ILE A 377 11.19 -20.97 -12.58
C ILE A 377 9.72 -21.31 -12.31
N PRO A 378 9.08 -20.70 -11.31
CA PRO A 378 7.65 -20.91 -11.09
C PRO A 378 6.89 -20.25 -12.25
N LEU A 379 6.34 -21.07 -13.14
CA LEU A 379 5.39 -20.61 -14.14
C LEU A 379 3.96 -20.63 -13.56
N PRO A 380 3.14 -19.59 -13.80
CA PRO A 380 3.42 -18.42 -14.63
C PRO A 380 4.35 -17.40 -13.97
N PHE A 381 5.27 -16.86 -14.77
CA PHE A 381 6.23 -15.82 -14.39
C PHE A 381 5.89 -14.52 -15.13
N ALA A 382 6.19 -13.37 -14.54
CA ALA A 382 5.95 -12.08 -15.16
C ALA A 382 7.11 -11.11 -14.93
N ALA A 383 7.23 -10.14 -15.82
CA ALA A 383 8.16 -9.04 -15.74
C ALA A 383 7.49 -7.72 -16.12
N ILE A 384 7.88 -6.64 -15.45
CA ILE A 384 7.40 -5.29 -15.70
C ILE A 384 8.59 -4.46 -16.17
N VAL A 385 8.48 -3.92 -17.36
CA VAL A 385 9.49 -3.11 -18.04
C VAL A 385 8.96 -1.69 -18.15
N SER A 386 9.74 -0.70 -17.75
CA SER A 386 9.39 0.72 -17.92
C SER A 386 9.49 1.16 -19.38
N SER A 387 9.00 2.36 -19.68
CA SER A 387 8.96 2.92 -21.04
C SER A 387 10.33 3.21 -21.65
N ASP A 388 11.40 3.23 -20.83
CA ASP A 388 12.80 3.27 -21.27
C ASP A 388 13.38 1.88 -21.60
N GLY A 389 12.56 0.81 -21.55
CA GLY A 389 12.99 -0.55 -21.83
C GLY A 389 13.74 -1.25 -20.69
N THR A 390 13.75 -0.65 -19.49
CA THR A 390 14.45 -1.20 -18.31
C THR A 390 13.53 -2.11 -17.49
N LEU A 391 14.04 -3.25 -17.04
CA LEU A 391 13.34 -4.14 -16.11
C LEU A 391 13.21 -3.51 -14.73
N ARG A 392 11.97 -3.37 -14.23
CA ARG A 392 11.67 -2.78 -12.92
C ARG A 392 11.15 -3.78 -11.89
N TRP A 393 10.58 -4.88 -12.36
CA TRP A 393 10.09 -5.95 -11.50
C TRP A 393 10.07 -7.27 -12.28
N SER A 394 10.34 -8.38 -11.61
CA SER A 394 10.15 -9.72 -12.18
C SER A 394 9.90 -10.75 -11.09
N GLY A 395 8.97 -11.66 -11.30
CA GLY A 395 8.64 -12.68 -10.31
C GLY A 395 7.47 -13.58 -10.71
N PRO A 396 7.07 -14.51 -9.83
CA PRO A 396 5.86 -15.31 -10.02
C PRO A 396 4.65 -14.38 -10.15
N LEU A 397 3.77 -14.65 -11.11
CA LEU A 397 2.59 -13.80 -11.33
C LEU A 397 1.65 -13.79 -10.11
N ALA A 398 1.61 -14.89 -9.35
CA ALA A 398 0.82 -15.01 -8.12
C ALA A 398 1.45 -14.30 -6.90
N HIS A 399 2.63 -13.67 -7.05
CA HIS A 399 3.28 -12.99 -5.95
C HIS A 399 2.47 -11.75 -5.53
N PRO A 400 2.20 -11.52 -4.23
CA PRO A 400 1.37 -10.40 -3.77
C PRO A 400 1.88 -9.01 -4.18
N SER A 401 3.18 -8.87 -4.44
CA SER A 401 3.77 -7.60 -4.86
C SER A 401 3.56 -7.28 -6.34
N PHE A 402 3.04 -8.20 -7.18
CA PHE A 402 2.94 -7.96 -8.63
C PHE A 402 2.07 -6.75 -8.94
N GLN A 403 0.86 -6.69 -8.37
CA GLN A 403 -0.08 -5.58 -8.60
C GLN A 403 0.48 -4.25 -8.05
N GLY A 404 1.00 -4.26 -6.82
CA GLY A 404 1.60 -3.05 -6.24
C GLY A 404 2.82 -2.54 -7.03
N ALA A 405 3.64 -3.45 -7.58
CA ALA A 405 4.74 -3.08 -8.46
C ALA A 405 4.26 -2.51 -9.79
N LEU A 406 3.22 -3.10 -10.39
CA LEU A 406 2.62 -2.61 -11.63
C LEU A 406 2.06 -1.20 -11.47
N GLU A 407 1.27 -0.97 -10.42
CA GLU A 407 0.72 0.35 -10.10
C GLU A 407 1.82 1.37 -9.84
N GLN A 408 2.85 1.00 -9.05
CA GLN A 408 3.96 1.89 -8.76
C GLN A 408 4.75 2.28 -10.02
N VAL A 409 5.04 1.33 -10.91
CA VAL A 409 5.72 1.61 -12.19
C VAL A 409 4.82 2.50 -13.05
N LEU A 410 3.55 2.14 -13.23
CA LEU A 410 2.59 2.90 -14.04
C LEU A 410 2.45 4.37 -13.57
N GLN A 411 2.43 4.60 -12.25
CA GLN A 411 2.30 5.93 -11.67
C GLN A 411 3.60 6.75 -11.75
N SER A 412 4.75 6.09 -11.70
CA SER A 412 6.04 6.78 -11.53
C SER A 412 6.87 6.84 -12.81
N ASP A 413 6.43 6.19 -13.89
CA ASP A 413 7.15 6.12 -15.16
C ASP A 413 7.13 7.47 -15.90
N PRO A 414 8.28 8.16 -16.05
CA PRO A 414 8.34 9.47 -16.69
C PRO A 414 7.87 9.46 -18.15
N GLY A 415 8.11 8.38 -18.89
CA GLY A 415 7.72 8.30 -20.30
C GLY A 415 6.21 8.14 -20.47
N VAL A 416 5.55 7.44 -19.55
CA VAL A 416 4.08 7.41 -19.48
C VAL A 416 3.52 8.81 -19.21
N GLU A 417 4.10 9.53 -18.25
CA GLU A 417 3.68 10.90 -17.92
C GLU A 417 3.87 11.87 -19.11
N ALA A 418 5.03 11.82 -19.77
CA ALA A 418 5.32 12.64 -20.94
C ALA A 418 4.35 12.37 -22.11
N ARG A 419 4.05 11.09 -22.38
CA ARG A 419 3.07 10.69 -23.40
C ARG A 419 1.67 11.19 -23.06
N ARG A 420 1.20 10.96 -21.82
CA ARG A 420 -0.11 11.43 -21.34
C ARG A 420 -0.24 12.95 -21.48
N SER A 421 0.82 13.70 -21.18
CA SER A 421 0.85 15.16 -21.30
C SER A 421 0.71 15.63 -22.75
N ALA A 422 1.38 14.96 -23.69
CA ALA A 422 1.28 15.24 -25.12
C ALA A 422 -0.11 14.91 -25.67
N GLU A 423 -0.68 13.77 -25.28
CA GLU A 423 -2.05 13.38 -25.67
C GLU A 423 -3.10 14.33 -25.09
N ALA A 424 -2.97 14.73 -23.83
CA ALA A 424 -3.87 15.71 -23.21
C ALA A 424 -3.79 17.08 -23.90
N LYS A 425 -2.62 17.48 -24.41
CA LYS A 425 -2.48 18.68 -25.24
C LYS A 425 -3.19 18.51 -26.58
N TYR A 426 -2.97 17.38 -27.27
CA TYR A 426 -3.61 17.08 -28.54
C TYR A 426 -5.15 17.07 -28.45
N ILE A 427 -5.69 16.43 -27.40
CA ILE A 427 -7.13 16.37 -27.15
C ILE A 427 -7.70 17.78 -26.94
N ARG A 428 -7.08 18.59 -26.08
CA ARG A 428 -7.51 19.99 -25.85
C ARG A 428 -7.50 20.83 -27.12
N GLU A 429 -6.52 20.65 -28.01
CA GLU A 429 -6.43 21.38 -29.28
C GLU A 429 -7.48 20.95 -30.31
N ARG A 430 -8.01 19.73 -30.19
CA ARG A 430 -9.00 19.15 -31.11
C ARG A 430 -10.45 19.29 -30.65
N GLU A 431 -10.71 19.17 -29.34
CA GLU A 431 -12.05 19.28 -28.75
C GLU A 431 -12.40 20.70 -28.30
N GLY A 432 -11.40 21.57 -28.11
CA GLY A 432 -11.60 23.00 -27.82
C GLY A 432 -11.91 23.86 -29.05
N LYS A 433 -12.09 23.24 -30.22
CA LYS A 433 -12.55 23.84 -31.47
C LYS A 433 -13.84 23.14 -31.89
#